data_AF-A0A2U4DUA8-F1
#
_entry.id   AF-A0A2U4DUA8-F1
#
_cell.length_a   1.000
_cell.length_b   1.000
_cell.length_c   1.000
_cell.angle_alpha   90.00
_cell.angle_beta   90.00
_cell.angle_gamma   90.00
#
_symmetry.space_group_name_H-M   'P 1'
#
loop_
_entity.id
_entity.type
_entity.pdbx_description
1 polymer ?
#
loop_
_entity_poly.entity_id
_entity_poly.type
_entity_poly.pdbx_seq_one_letter_code
_entity_poly.pdbx_strand_id
1 'polypeptide(L)'
;MMKLKDKMTPAELAESLNLARQTINRWAREQKWRTEPIPGVKGGRARLIVIDRPVIDFLANIPALRHLAIDNQLAEQPVKYFVNDADAIWRQIVETMHLMTPTEQLHLRDLLAREGISGFLSRLGITDAK
;
A
#
# COMPACT_ATOMS: atom_id res chain seq x y z
N MET A 1 -13.27 6.80 18.00
CA MET A 1 -12.72 5.89 16.96
C MET A 1 -11.39 5.38 17.47
N MET A 2 -11.25 4.06 17.63
CA MET A 2 -10.05 3.45 18.23
C MET A 2 -9.01 3.15 17.14
N LYS A 3 -7.85 3.80 17.25
CA LYS A 3 -6.67 3.53 16.43
C LYS A 3 -5.93 2.30 17.02
N LEU A 4 -5.44 1.42 16.15
CA LEU A 4 -4.52 0.36 16.55
C LEU A 4 -3.19 1.00 16.97
N LYS A 5 -2.59 0.48 18.03
CA LYS A 5 -1.25 0.90 18.48
C LYS A 5 -0.20 0.14 17.67
N ASP A 6 1.02 0.68 17.55
CA ASP A 6 2.14 0.01 16.86
C ASP A 6 2.45 -1.39 17.41
N LYS A 7 2.19 -1.62 18.71
CA LYS A 7 2.33 -2.91 19.37
C LYS A 7 1.15 -3.11 20.31
N MET A 8 0.52 -4.27 20.23
CA MET A 8 -0.64 -4.62 21.06
C MET A 8 -0.53 -6.04 21.56
N THR A 9 -1.01 -6.30 22.77
CA THR A 9 -1.23 -7.68 23.21
C THR A 9 -2.34 -8.33 22.39
N PRO A 10 -2.38 -9.67 22.26
CA PRO A 10 -3.50 -10.36 21.62
C PRO A 10 -4.87 -10.04 22.25
N ALA A 11 -4.89 -9.66 23.54
CA ALA A 11 -6.12 -9.27 24.23
C ALA A 11 -6.57 -7.86 23.81
N GLU A 12 -5.67 -6.88 23.82
CA GLU A 12 -5.97 -5.50 23.38
C GLU A 12 -6.38 -5.46 21.89
N LEU A 13 -5.70 -6.25 21.04
CA LEU A 13 -6.05 -6.33 19.62
C LEU A 13 -7.43 -6.97 19.42
N ALA A 14 -7.77 -7.98 20.23
CA ALA A 14 -9.08 -8.61 20.19
C ALA A 14 -10.20 -7.65 20.63
N GLU A 15 -9.98 -6.87 21.68
CA GLU A 15 -10.90 -5.83 22.14
C GLU A 15 -11.09 -4.73 21.08
N SER A 16 -10.00 -4.29 20.45
CA SER A 16 -10.04 -3.25 19.40
C SER A 16 -10.78 -3.70 18.14
N LEU A 17 -10.72 -4.99 17.82
CA LEU A 17 -11.38 -5.57 16.65
C LEU A 17 -12.76 -6.18 16.98
N ASN A 18 -13.18 -6.13 18.24
CA ASN A 18 -14.38 -6.78 18.77
C ASN A 18 -14.44 -8.30 18.44
N LEU A 19 -13.31 -8.99 18.62
CA LEU A 19 -13.11 -10.41 18.34
C LEU A 19 -12.71 -11.18 19.61
N ALA A 20 -12.75 -12.51 19.53
CA ALA A 20 -12.21 -13.37 20.57
C ALA A 20 -10.67 -13.43 20.52
N ARG A 21 -10.02 -13.43 21.69
CA ARG A 21 -8.55 -13.57 21.82
C ARG A 21 -7.99 -14.81 21.09
N GLN A 22 -8.77 -15.90 21.05
CA GLN A 22 -8.38 -17.13 20.36
C GLN A 22 -8.25 -16.94 18.85
N THR A 23 -9.11 -16.12 18.24
CA THR A 23 -9.05 -15.77 16.82
C THR A 23 -7.75 -15.04 16.50
N ILE A 24 -7.39 -14.05 17.32
CA ILE A 24 -6.13 -13.31 17.16
C ILE A 24 -4.91 -14.21 17.33
N ASN A 25 -4.90 -15.09 18.34
CA ASN A 25 -3.81 -16.04 18.54
C ASN A 25 -3.66 -17.03 17.39
N ARG A 26 -4.79 -17.47 16.81
CA ARG A 26 -4.82 -18.35 15.64
C ARG A 26 -4.21 -17.64 14.43
N TRP A 27 -4.67 -16.43 14.13
CA TRP A 27 -4.14 -15.65 13.00
C TRP A 27 -2.67 -15.31 13.17
N ALA A 28 -2.24 -14.90 14.36
CA ALA A 28 -0.83 -14.64 14.65
C ALA A 28 0.06 -15.86 14.36
N ARG A 29 -0.44 -17.09 14.58
CA ARG A 29 0.27 -18.34 14.26
C ARG A 29 0.23 -18.66 12.77
N GLU A 30 -0.96 -18.61 12.15
CA GLU A 30 -1.16 -18.94 10.73
C GLU A 30 -0.41 -17.97 9.81
N GLN A 31 -0.49 -16.68 10.10
CA GLN A 31 0.15 -15.60 9.34
C GLN A 31 1.59 -15.30 9.81
N LYS A 32 2.10 -16.05 10.79
CA LYS A 32 3.45 -15.90 11.36
C LYS A 32 3.79 -14.45 11.72
N TRP A 33 2.86 -13.76 12.38
CA TRP A 33 3.03 -12.35 12.75
C TRP A 33 4.23 -12.14 13.66
N ARG A 34 4.91 -11.01 13.48
CA ARG A 34 6.06 -10.64 14.31
C ARG A 34 5.59 -10.37 15.73
N THR A 35 6.29 -10.97 16.70
CA THR A 35 5.96 -10.80 18.11
C THR A 35 7.19 -10.52 18.96
N GLU A 36 7.04 -9.64 19.94
CA GLU A 36 8.09 -9.25 20.89
C GLU A 36 7.74 -9.68 22.31
N PRO A 37 8.73 -10.08 23.13
CA PRO A 37 8.48 -10.42 24.53
C PRO A 37 8.12 -9.16 25.34
N ILE A 38 7.23 -9.30 26.32
CA ILE A 38 6.92 -8.22 27.26
C ILE A 38 7.94 -8.25 28.40
N PRO A 39 8.71 -7.16 28.64
CA PRO A 39 9.63 -7.09 29.76
C PRO A 39 8.89 -7.21 31.10
N GLY A 40 9.41 -7.99 32.04
CA GLY A 40 8.89 -8.06 33.41
C GLY A 40 7.76 -9.05 33.66
N VAL A 41 7.30 -9.82 32.65
CA VAL A 41 6.28 -10.87 32.87
C VAL A 41 6.94 -12.14 33.41
N LYS A 42 6.55 -12.56 34.63
CA LYS A 42 6.98 -13.84 35.22
C LYS A 42 6.71 -14.99 34.25
N GLY A 43 7.78 -15.60 33.74
CA GLY A 43 7.73 -16.75 32.82
C GLY A 43 7.78 -16.42 31.33
N GLY A 44 7.91 -15.17 30.90
CA GLY A 44 8.24 -14.79 29.51
C GLY A 44 7.22 -15.17 28.42
N ARG A 45 6.05 -15.69 28.80
CA ARG A 45 5.03 -16.21 27.88
C ARG A 45 4.19 -15.14 27.19
N ALA A 46 4.13 -13.93 27.75
CA ALA A 46 3.35 -12.85 27.17
C ALA A 46 4.15 -12.14 26.08
N ARG A 47 3.50 -11.95 24.93
CA ARG A 47 4.10 -11.33 23.76
C ARG A 47 3.20 -10.24 23.21
N LEU A 48 3.82 -9.18 22.71
CA LEU A 48 3.16 -8.15 21.91
C LEU A 48 3.22 -8.57 20.45
N ILE A 49 2.11 -8.40 19.74
CA ILE A 49 2.08 -8.46 18.28
C ILE A 49 2.52 -7.07 17.78
N VAL A 50 3.50 -7.06 16.90
CA VAL A 50 3.88 -5.84 16.17
C VAL A 50 2.84 -5.63 15.07
N ILE A 51 2.16 -4.50 15.08
CA ILE A 51 1.14 -4.16 14.08
C ILE A 51 1.86 -3.52 12.89
N ASP A 52 2.43 -4.37 12.04
CA ASP A 52 3.12 -3.99 10.81
C ASP A 52 2.21 -4.12 9.57
N ARG A 53 2.74 -3.78 8.39
CA ARG A 53 2.01 -3.87 7.12
C ARG A 53 1.34 -5.24 6.89
N PRO A 54 2.03 -6.39 7.06
CA PRO A 54 1.39 -7.71 6.97
C PRO A 54 0.15 -7.89 7.86
N VAL A 55 0.18 -7.37 9.10
CA VAL A 55 -0.98 -7.43 10.00
C VAL A 55 -2.12 -6.55 9.47
N ILE A 56 -1.80 -5.31 9.07
CA ILE A 56 -2.78 -4.34 8.55
C ILE A 56 -3.43 -4.85 7.26
N ASP A 57 -2.62 -5.34 6.30
CA ASP A 57 -3.08 -5.87 5.01
C ASP A 57 -3.98 -7.08 5.21
N PHE A 58 -3.61 -7.99 6.12
CA PHE A 58 -4.45 -9.14 6.45
C PHE A 58 -5.81 -8.71 7.02
N LEU A 59 -5.83 -7.75 7.95
CA LEU A 59 -7.06 -7.24 8.54
C LEU A 59 -7.92 -6.49 7.50
N ALA A 60 -7.31 -5.75 6.57
CA ALA A 60 -8.01 -5.04 5.48
C ALA A 60 -8.73 -5.99 4.50
N ASN A 61 -8.18 -7.19 4.34
CA ASN A 61 -8.76 -8.24 3.49
C ASN A 61 -9.97 -8.94 4.14
N ILE A 62 -10.18 -8.79 5.45
CA ILE A 62 -11.34 -9.34 6.15
C ILE A 62 -12.54 -8.38 5.98
N PRO A 63 -13.64 -8.79 5.31
CA PRO A 63 -14.75 -7.89 5.00
C PRO A 63 -15.35 -7.14 6.20
N ALA A 64 -15.46 -7.82 7.35
CA ALA A 64 -16.00 -7.24 8.58
C ALA A 64 -15.07 -6.21 9.26
N LEU A 65 -13.78 -6.19 8.91
CA LEU A 65 -12.76 -5.33 9.53
C LEU A 65 -12.22 -4.26 8.58
N ARG A 66 -12.66 -4.26 7.32
CA ARG A 66 -12.20 -3.34 6.27
C ARG A 66 -12.33 -1.87 6.66
N HIS A 67 -13.41 -1.50 7.35
CA HIS A 67 -13.63 -0.12 7.81
C HIS A 67 -12.58 0.32 8.85
N LEU A 68 -12.11 -0.59 9.71
CA LEU A 68 -11.08 -0.28 10.72
C LEU A 68 -9.69 -0.15 10.09
N ALA A 69 -9.41 -0.87 9.00
CA ALA A 69 -8.16 -0.73 8.26
C ALA A 69 -8.07 0.65 7.57
N ILE A 70 -9.19 1.13 7.02
CA ILE A 70 -9.29 2.48 6.44
C ILE A 70 -9.00 3.55 7.51
N ASP A 71 -9.56 3.41 8.71
CA ASP A 71 -9.33 4.36 9.81
C ASP A 71 -7.89 4.35 10.37
N ASN A 72 -7.20 3.22 10.31
CA ASN A 72 -5.77 3.13 10.69
C ASN A 72 -4.84 3.70 9.62
N GLN A 73 -5.17 3.50 8.33
CA GLN A 73 -4.45 4.12 7.22
C GLN A 73 -4.56 5.66 7.24
N LEU A 74 -5.60 6.21 7.87
CA LEU A 74 -5.77 7.66 8.09
C LEU A 74 -4.95 8.20 9.27
N ALA A 75 -4.32 7.35 10.08
CA ALA A 75 -3.62 7.71 11.32
C ALA A 75 -2.09 7.67 11.22
N GLU A 76 -1.52 6.96 10.24
CA GLU A 76 -0.19 7.30 9.75
C GLU A 76 -0.26 8.76 9.28
N GLN A 77 0.76 9.59 9.53
CA GLN A 77 0.91 10.81 8.72
C GLN A 77 0.68 10.35 7.30
N PRO A 78 -0.26 10.97 6.55
CA PRO A 78 -0.67 10.44 5.26
C PRO A 78 0.64 10.11 4.61
N VAL A 79 0.88 8.82 4.30
CA VAL A 79 1.91 8.49 3.34
C VAL A 79 1.55 9.46 2.27
N LYS A 80 2.37 10.50 2.11
CA LYS A 80 2.26 11.34 0.97
C LYS A 80 2.43 10.24 -0.06
N TYR A 81 1.32 9.88 -0.70
CA TYR A 81 1.32 9.93 -2.12
C TYR A 81 1.96 11.31 -2.42
N PHE A 82 3.29 11.43 -2.30
CA PHE A 82 4.11 11.48 -3.48
C PHE A 82 3.45 10.45 -4.40
N VAL A 83 2.35 10.88 -5.03
CA VAL A 83 2.31 10.95 -6.46
C VAL A 83 3.70 11.40 -6.79
N ASN A 84 4.60 10.42 -6.94
CA ASN A 84 5.85 10.68 -7.59
C ASN A 84 5.38 11.34 -8.87
N ASP A 85 5.80 12.57 -9.16
CA ASP A 85 5.29 13.24 -10.36
C ASP A 85 5.51 12.33 -11.58
N ALA A 86 6.55 11.48 -11.54
CA ALA A 86 6.75 10.37 -12.47
C ALA A 86 5.58 9.35 -12.52
N ASP A 87 5.00 8.95 -11.39
CA ASP A 87 3.84 8.04 -11.31
C ASP A 87 2.53 8.71 -11.77
N ALA A 88 2.37 10.03 -11.58
CA ALA A 88 1.25 10.77 -12.17
C ALA A 88 1.40 10.87 -13.69
N ILE A 89 2.58 11.30 -14.15
CA ILE A 89 2.89 11.44 -15.57
C ILE A 89 2.76 10.09 -16.27
N TRP A 90 3.27 9.01 -15.66
CA TRP A 90 3.15 7.66 -16.20
C TRP A 90 1.68 7.24 -16.37
N ARG A 91 0.85 7.45 -15.33
CA ARG A 91 -0.59 7.16 -15.41
C ARG A 91 -1.27 7.96 -16.51
N GLN A 92 -0.98 9.26 -16.60
CA GLN A 92 -1.55 10.12 -17.62
C GLN A 92 -1.13 9.71 -19.05
N ILE A 93 0.12 9.30 -19.25
CA ILE A 93 0.60 8.76 -20.54
C ILE A 93 -0.17 7.48 -20.90
N VAL A 94 -0.34 6.57 -19.94
CA VAL A 94 -1.08 5.31 -20.16
C VAL A 94 -2.54 5.57 -20.50
N GLU A 95 -3.21 6.45 -19.75
CA GLU A 95 -4.59 6.85 -20.04
C GLU A 95 -4.72 7.48 -21.44
N THR A 96 -3.76 8.32 -21.84
CA THR A 96 -3.74 8.93 -23.18
C THR A 96 -3.60 7.88 -24.28
N MET A 97 -2.78 6.85 -24.08
CA MET A 97 -2.68 5.74 -25.03
C MET A 97 -4.00 4.97 -25.17
N HIS A 98 -4.78 4.81 -24.09
CA HIS A 98 -6.08 4.16 -24.14
C HIS A 98 -7.14 4.94 -24.92
N LEU A 99 -6.96 6.26 -25.09
CA LEU A 99 -7.85 7.09 -25.90
C LEU A 99 -7.55 7.03 -27.40
N MET A 100 -6.38 6.51 -27.79
CA MET A 100 -5.99 6.33 -29.19
C MET A 100 -6.64 5.10 -29.80
N THR A 101 -6.97 5.16 -31.08
CA THR A 101 -7.36 3.99 -31.85
C THR A 101 -6.18 3.03 -32.05
N PRO A 102 -6.41 1.74 -32.33
CA PRO A 102 -5.33 0.78 -32.56
C PRO A 102 -4.36 1.19 -33.68
N THR A 103 -4.87 1.82 -34.74
CA THR A 103 -4.06 2.33 -35.85
C THR A 103 -3.15 3.47 -35.40
N GLU A 104 -3.67 4.41 -34.59
CA GLU A 104 -2.89 5.51 -34.05
C GLU A 104 -1.80 5.03 -33.09
N GLN A 105 -2.09 4.02 -32.25
CA GLN A 105 -1.08 3.41 -31.39
C GLN A 105 0.06 2.77 -32.19
N LEU A 106 -0.25 2.09 -33.31
CA LEU A 106 0.75 1.52 -34.21
C LEU A 106 1.61 2.61 -34.86
N HIS A 107 1.00 3.70 -35.33
CA HIS A 107 1.73 4.83 -35.88
C HIS A 107 2.64 5.49 -34.83
N LEU A 108 2.17 5.66 -33.59
CA LEU A 108 2.97 6.19 -32.50
C LEU A 108 4.16 5.29 -32.17
N ARG A 109 3.94 3.96 -32.11
CA ARG A 109 5.02 2.99 -31.90
C ARG A 109 6.07 3.08 -33.01
N ASP A 110 5.64 3.12 -34.26
CA ASP A 110 6.54 3.17 -35.41
C ASP A 110 7.30 4.50 -35.48
N LEU A 111 6.66 5.62 -35.11
CA LEU A 111 7.30 6.92 -34.95
C LEU A 111 8.40 6.87 -33.88
N LEU A 112 8.09 6.35 -32.70
CA LEU A 112 9.05 6.22 -31.59
C LEU A 112 10.23 5.31 -31.95
N ALA A 113 9.99 4.22 -32.68
CA ALA A 113 11.04 3.32 -33.14
C ALA A 113 11.96 3.96 -34.19
N ARG A 114 11.43 4.82 -35.06
CA ARG A 114 12.18 5.48 -36.14
C ARG A 114 13.00 6.67 -35.64
N GLU A 115 12.43 7.49 -34.77
CA GLU A 115 13.01 8.78 -34.39
C GLU A 115 13.57 8.80 -32.96
N GLY A 116 13.26 7.78 -32.17
CA GLY A 116 13.62 7.72 -30.76
C GLY A 116 12.93 8.80 -29.93
N ILE A 117 13.25 8.80 -28.64
CA ILE A 117 12.68 9.77 -27.68
C ILE A 117 13.07 11.22 -28.02
N SER A 118 14.28 11.45 -28.55
CA SER A 118 14.75 12.80 -28.89
C SER A 118 13.97 13.43 -30.04
N GLY A 119 13.72 12.70 -31.13
CA GLY A 119 12.92 13.19 -32.25
C GLY A 119 11.46 13.40 -31.85
N PHE A 120 10.90 12.48 -31.06
CA PHE A 120 9.55 12.60 -30.52
C PHE A 120 9.37 13.87 -29.68
N LEU A 121 10.27 14.13 -28.73
CA LEU A 121 10.21 15.33 -27.89
C LEU A 121 10.39 16.63 -28.70
N SER A 122 11.22 16.60 -29.75
CA SER A 122 11.41 17.75 -30.66
C SER A 122 10.13 18.06 -31.44
N ARG A 123 9.43 17.04 -31.96
CA ARG A 123 8.14 17.22 -32.65
C ARG A 123 7.04 17.76 -31.75
N LEU A 124 7.07 17.40 -30.46
CA LEU A 124 6.15 17.93 -29.46
C LEU A 124 6.54 19.32 -28.94
N GLY A 125 7.69 19.87 -29.35
CA GLY A 125 8.20 21.15 -28.86
C GLY A 125 8.59 21.12 -27.38
N ILE A 126 8.90 19.95 -26.82
CA ILE A 126 9.22 19.73 -25.39
C ILE A 126 10.72 19.86 -25.12
N THR A 127 11.57 19.67 -26.13
CA THR A 127 13.02 19.87 -25.95
C THR A 127 13.31 21.32 -25.61
N ASP A 128 13.98 21.55 -24.48
CA ASP A 128 14.55 22.86 -24.12
C ASP A 128 15.39 23.34 -25.29
N ALA A 129 14.99 24.46 -25.88
CA ALA A 129 15.81 25.18 -26.83
C ALA A 129 17.12 25.52 -26.11
N LYS A 130 18.22 24.94 -26.58
CA LYS A 130 19.55 25.42 -26.20
C LYS A 130 19.92 26.61 -27.06
#